data_AF-A0A2R6EAF6-F1
#
_entry.id   AF-A0A2R6EAF6-F1
#
_cell.length_a   1.000
_cell.length_b   1.000
_cell.length_c   1.000
_cell.angle_alpha   90.00
_cell.angle_beta   90.00
_cell.angle_gamma   90.00
#
_symmetry.space_group_name_H-M   'P 1'
#
loop_
_entity.id
_entity.type
_entity.pdbx_description
1 polymer ?
#
loop_
_entity_poly.entity_id
_entity_poly.type
_entity_poly.pdbx_seq_one_letter_code
_entity_poly.pdbx_strand_id
1 'polypeptide(L)' 'MPEETVERLERATPREDSEGTLRIGRWLLETRDGDPVLTHRERGEGSIFRITVIHLEETDEGWRVRDVSEEEHRRR' A
#
# COMPACT_ATOMS: atom_id res chain seq x y z
N MET A 1 -14.39 11.16 -3.12
CA MET A 1 -14.25 10.54 -1.78
C MET A 1 -12.77 10.50 -1.31
N PRO A 2 -12.05 11.63 -1.10
CA PRO A 2 -10.62 11.55 -0.71
C PRO A 2 -10.30 11.88 0.76
N GLU A 3 -11.01 12.82 1.38
CA GLU A 3 -10.56 13.47 2.63
C GLU A 3 -10.54 12.54 3.85
N GLU A 4 -11.55 11.67 3.99
CA GLU A 4 -11.63 10.71 5.09
C GLU A 4 -10.51 9.66 5.07
N THR A 5 -9.96 9.36 3.87
CA THR A 5 -8.88 8.37 3.72
C THR A 5 -7.51 8.95 4.10
N VAL A 6 -7.28 10.23 3.80
CA VAL A 6 -6.04 10.93 4.16
C VAL A 6 -5.92 11.08 5.67
N GLU A 7 -7.00 11.50 6.35
CA GLU A 7 -6.99 11.68 7.81
C GLU A 7 -6.71 10.36 8.58
N ARG A 8 -7.16 9.22 8.03
CA ARG A 8 -6.88 7.90 8.60
C ARG A 8 -5.41 7.48 8.49
N LEU A 9 -4.70 7.93 7.47
CA LEU A 9 -3.29 7.63 7.27
C LEU A 9 -2.41 8.48 8.20
N GLU A 10 -2.75 9.75 8.39
CA GLU A 10 -2.03 10.67 9.30
C GLU A 10 -2.08 10.19 10.76
N ARG A 11 -3.15 9.49 11.15
CA ARG A 11 -3.30 8.92 12.51
C ARG A 11 -2.72 7.52 12.68
N ALA A 12 -2.27 6.89 11.60
CA ALA A 12 -1.76 5.52 11.67
C ALA A 12 -0.30 5.53 12.13
N THR A 13 -0.02 4.94 13.29
CA THR A 13 1.36 4.73 13.74
C THR A 13 2.02 3.66 12.87
N PRO A 14 3.13 3.98 12.17
CA PRO A 14 3.86 2.99 11.40
C PRO A 14 4.40 1.88 12.32
N ARG A 15 4.33 0.64 11.87
CA ARG A 15 4.90 -0.51 12.58
C ARG A 15 5.70 -1.36 11.62
N GLU A 16 6.97 -1.54 11.92
CA GLU A 16 7.84 -2.48 11.20
C GLU A 16 7.66 -3.90 11.77
N ASP A 17 7.61 -4.89 10.89
CA ASP A 17 7.67 -6.30 11.29
C ASP A 17 9.11 -6.85 11.28
N SER A 18 9.27 -8.07 11.77
CA SER A 18 10.59 -8.72 11.89
C SER A 18 11.27 -9.01 10.55
N GLU A 19 10.54 -8.88 9.43
CA GLU A 19 11.07 -9.06 8.08
C GLU A 19 11.44 -7.71 7.44
N GLY A 20 11.33 -6.60 8.20
CA GLY A 20 11.64 -5.24 7.73
C GLY A 20 10.53 -4.60 6.91
N THR A 21 9.32 -5.17 6.93
CA THR A 21 8.18 -4.59 6.20
C THR A 21 7.47 -3.56 7.06
N LEU A 22 7.20 -2.37 6.52
CA LEU A 22 6.57 -1.28 7.25
C LEU A 22 5.06 -1.24 6.99
N ARG A 23 4.25 -1.41 8.03
CA ARG A 23 2.79 -1.22 7.97
C ARG A 23 2.38 0.17 8.42
N ILE A 24 1.57 0.85 7.60
CA ILE A 24 0.99 2.16 7.91
C ILE A 24 -0.53 2.02 7.84
N GLY A 25 -1.14 1.73 8.99
CA GLY A 25 -2.58 1.45 9.08
C GLY A 25 -2.95 0.20 8.27
N ARG A 26 -3.71 0.39 7.19
CA ARG A 26 -4.11 -0.68 6.27
C ARG A 26 -3.13 -0.93 5.11
N TRP A 27 -2.15 -0.03 4.95
CA TRP A 27 -1.16 -0.09 3.88
C TRP A 27 0.11 -0.81 4.33
N LEU A 28 0.77 -1.46 3.39
CA LEU A 28 2.04 -2.14 3.56
C LEU A 28 3.06 -1.52 2.61
N LEU A 29 4.19 -1.02 3.11
CA LEU A 29 5.32 -0.59 2.31
C LEU A 29 6.27 -1.77 2.13
N GLU A 30 6.48 -2.17 0.88
CA GLU A 30 7.28 -3.32 0.48
C GLU A 30 8.12 -2.99 -0.76
N THR A 31 9.10 -3.83 -1.08
CA THR A 31 9.88 -3.73 -2.32
C THR A 31 9.39 -4.78 -3.32
N ARG A 32 8.97 -4.35 -4.51
CA ARG A 32 8.59 -5.22 -5.63
C ARG A 32 9.45 -4.93 -6.85
N ASP A 33 10.08 -5.96 -7.39
CA ASP A 33 10.97 -5.86 -8.55
C ASP A 33 12.09 -4.80 -8.38
N GLY A 34 12.48 -4.52 -7.14
CA GLY A 34 13.48 -3.51 -6.78
C GLY A 34 12.93 -2.10 -6.55
N ASP A 35 11.64 -1.86 -6.82
CA ASP A 35 10.96 -0.58 -6.60
C ASP A 35 10.16 -0.59 -5.27
N PRO A 36 10.13 0.53 -4.52
CA PRO A 36 9.27 0.67 -3.34
C PRO A 36 7.81 0.87 -3.74
N VAL A 37 6.91 0.11 -3.10
CA VAL A 37 5.47 0.18 -3.35
C VAL A 37 4.67 0.17 -2.05
N LEU A 38 3.54 0.88 -2.03
CA LEU A 38 2.52 0.73 -1.01
C LEU A 38 1.41 -0.18 -1.52
N THR A 39 1.07 -1.22 -0.76
CA THR A 39 0.01 -2.16 -1.11
C THR A 39 -1.11 -2.12 -0.08
N HIS A 40 -2.35 -2.19 -0.58
CA HIS A 40 -3.53 -2.34 0.26
C HIS A 40 -4.40 -3.47 -0.27
N ARG A 41 -4.64 -4.46 0.59
CA ARG A 41 -5.44 -5.62 0.25
C ARG A 41 -6.87 -5.46 0.76
N GLU A 42 -7.82 -5.49 -0.16
CA GLU A 42 -9.24 -5.50 0.13
C GLU A 42 -9.85 -6.86 -0.19
N ARG A 43 -10.72 -7.34 0.70
CA ARG A 43 -11.43 -8.59 0.49
C ARG A 43 -12.59 -8.33 -0.48
N GLY A 44 -12.58 -9.01 -1.62
CA GLY A 44 -13.69 -9.02 -2.56
C GLY A 44 -14.73 -10.08 -2.21
N GLU A 45 -15.68 -10.31 -3.11
CA GLU A 45 -16.67 -11.38 -2.95
C GLU A 45 -16.03 -12.78 -3.08
N GLY A 46 -16.42 -13.68 -2.18
CA GLY A 46 -15.92 -15.06 -2.14
C GLY A 46 -14.42 -15.17 -1.86
N SER A 47 -13.70 -15.86 -2.74
CA SER A 47 -12.25 -16.07 -2.64
C SER A 47 -11.42 -15.00 -3.35
N ILE A 48 -12.04 -13.94 -3.86
CA ILE A 48 -11.35 -12.87 -4.59
C ILE A 48 -10.88 -11.81 -3.60
N PHE A 49 -9.68 -11.28 -3.82
CA PHE A 49 -9.18 -10.08 -3.16
C PHE A 49 -8.57 -9.14 -4.19
N ARG A 50 -8.75 -7.84 -3.96
CA ARG A 50 -8.14 -6.78 -4.76
C ARG A 50 -6.95 -6.23 -4.02
N ILE A 51 -5.87 -5.95 -4.73
CA ILE A 51 -4.70 -5.27 -4.21
C ILE A 51 -4.58 -3.95 -4.95
N THR A 52 -4.70 -2.84 -4.24
CA THR A 52 -4.23 -1.56 -4.77
C THR A 52 -2.72 -1.49 -4.59
N VAL A 53 -1.99 -1.19 -5.65
CA VAL A 53 -0.54 -1.01 -5.65
C VAL A 53 -0.23 0.43 -6.03
N ILE A 54 0.48 1.14 -5.17
CA ILE A 54 0.93 2.50 -5.38
C ILE A 54 2.45 2.45 -5.55
N HIS A 55 2.94 2.75 -6.75
CA HIS A 55 4.37 2.86 -7.02
C HIS A 55 4.89 4.18 -6.49
N LEU A 56 5.96 4.12 -5.71
CA LEU A 56 6.59 5.30 -5.15
C LEU A 56 7.91 5.59 -5.87
N GLU A 57 8.25 6.87 -5.95
CA GLU A 57 9.57 7.33 -6.32
C GLU A 57 10.09 8.29 -5.26
N GLU A 58 11.39 8.20 -4.97
CA GLU A 58 12.07 9.16 -4.12
C GLU A 58 12.49 10.37 -4.96
N THR A 59 12.18 11.56 -4.45
CA THR A 59 12.55 12.85 -5.06
C THR A 59 13.27 13.71 -4.03
N ASP A 60 13.88 14.81 -4.45
CA ASP A 60 14.54 15.76 -3.54
C ASP A 60 13.59 16.36 -2.49
N GLU A 61 12.27 16.34 -2.77
CA GLU A 61 11.22 16.85 -1.88
C GLU A 61 10.61 15.74 -1.00
N GLY A 62 11.14 14.51 -1.11
CA GLY A 62 10.64 13.31 -0.45
C GLY A 62 9.94 12.34 -1.40
N TRP A 63 9.07 11.50 -0.86
CA TRP A 63 8.38 10.44 -1.60
C TRP A 63 7.18 10.96 -2.40
N ARG A 64 7.06 10.51 -3.64
CA ARG A 64 5.92 10.82 -4.53
C ARG A 64 5.31 9.56 -5.10
N VAL A 65 4.03 9.65 -5.46
CA VAL A 65 3.33 8.60 -6.19
C VAL A 65 3.68 8.70 -7.67
N ARG A 66 4.29 7.65 -8.22
CA ARG A 66 4.60 7.50 -9.65
C ARG A 66 3.42 6.94 -10.44
N ASP A 67 2.77 5.92 -9.88
CA ASP A 67 1.66 5.20 -10.53
C ASP A 67 0.74 4.53 -9.51
N VAL A 68 -0.50 4.25 -9.91
CA VAL A 68 -1.47 3.49 -9.11
C VAL A 68 -2.13 2.43 -9.98
N SER A 69 -2.04 1.17 -9.55
CA SER A 69 -2.64 0.03 -10.24
C SER A 69 -3.48 -0.84 -9.29
N GLU A 70 -4.34 -1.67 -9.88
CA GLU A 70 -5.18 -2.61 -9.16
C GLU A 70 -4.95 -4.04 -9.68
N GLU A 71 -4.68 -4.97 -8.77
CA GLU A 71 -4.49 -6.38 -9.06
C GLU A 71 -5.65 -7.19 -8.47
N GLU A 72 -6.24 -8.11 -9.24
CA GLU A 72 -7.24 -9.05 -8.74
C GLU A 72 -6.61 -10.43 -8.55
N HIS A 73 -6.74 -10.97 -7.34
CA HIS A 73 -6.24 -12.29 -7.01
C HIS A 73 -7.35 -13.18 -6.45
N ARG A 74 -7.28 -14.46 -6.77
CA ARG A 74 -8.15 -15.49 -6.18
C ARG A 74 -7.34 -16.33 -5.20
N ARG A 75 -7.81 -16.47 -3.96
CA ARG A 75 -7.30 -17.49 -3.03
C ARG A 75 -7.54 -18.86 -3.65
N ARG A 76 -6.46 -19.62 -3.83
CA ARG A 76 -6.51 -21.05 -4.18
C ARG A 76 -7.01 -21.87 -2.99
#